data_AF-I5B586-F1
#
_entry.id   AF-I5B586-F1
#
_cell.length_a   1.000
_cell.length_b   1.000
_cell.length_c   1.000
_cell.angle_alpha   90.00
_cell.angle_beta   90.00
_cell.angle_gamma   90.00
#
_symmetry.space_group_name_H-M   'P 1'
#
loop_
_entity.id
_entity.type
_entity.pdbx_description
1 polymer ?
#
loop_
_entity_poly.entity_id
_entity_poly.type
_entity_poly.pdbx_seq_one_letter_code
_entity_poly.pdbx_strand_id
1 'polypeptide(L)' 'MLVHEMNTPYTREEIVEIVKMIRLHLYNNGLHCGARVIREDMEDENVQPLPSLSTIGRILSRHGLTHGRTGVYNNPV' A
#
# COMPACT_ATOMS: atom_id res chain seq x y z
N MET A 1 5.15 6.95 17.08
CA MET A 1 4.99 5.79 17.97
C MET A 1 3.52 5.68 18.34
N LEU A 2 2.76 4.90 17.56
CA LEU A 2 1.52 4.31 18.06
C LEU A 2 1.85 2.85 18.31
N VAL A 3 2.01 2.55 19.60
CA VAL A 3 2.00 1.17 20.08
C VAL A 3 0.67 0.57 19.61
N HIS A 4 0.73 -0.34 18.64
CA HIS A 4 -0.41 -1.17 18.29
C HIS A 4 -0.77 -1.94 19.55
N GLU A 5 -1.87 -1.53 20.19
CA GLU A 5 -2.41 -2.20 21.36
C GLU A 5 -2.57 -3.68 21.03
N MET A 6 -1.89 -4.49 21.84
CA MET A 6 -1.73 -5.93 21.78
C MET A 6 -2.88 -6.67 21.05
N ASN A 7 -2.54 -7.16 19.84
CA ASN A 7 -3.09 -8.40 19.26
C ASN A 7 -4.48 -8.36 18.59
N THR A 8 -4.97 -7.20 18.12
CA THR A 8 -6.17 -7.18 17.27
C THR A 8 -5.78 -7.13 15.79
N PRO A 9 -6.17 -8.12 14.97
CA PRO A 9 -5.93 -8.06 13.53
C PRO A 9 -6.62 -6.85 12.90
N TYR A 10 -5.92 -6.18 11.97
CA TYR A 10 -6.49 -5.12 11.16
C TYR A 10 -7.69 -5.62 10.36
N THR A 11 -8.69 -4.76 10.29
CA THR A 11 -9.84 -4.92 9.40
C THR A 11 -9.42 -4.83 7.95
N ARG A 12 -10.30 -5.26 7.05
CA ARG A 12 -10.05 -5.19 5.61
C ARG A 12 -9.88 -3.75 5.13
N GLU A 13 -10.64 -2.84 5.71
CA GLU A 13 -10.62 -1.41 5.41
C GLU A 13 -9.30 -0.77 5.86
N GLU A 14 -8.81 -1.14 7.05
CA GLU A 14 -7.49 -0.71 7.54
C GLU A 14 -6.35 -1.27 6.68
N ILE A 15 -6.42 -2.53 6.27
CA ILE A 15 -5.44 -3.12 5.34
C ILE A 15 -5.38 -2.33 4.01
N VAL A 16 -6.53 -1.90 3.48
CA VAL A 16 -6.57 -1.04 2.29
C VAL A 16 -5.85 0.29 2.54
N GLU A 17 -6.09 0.92 3.69
CA GLU A 17 -5.44 2.19 4.01
C GLU A 17 -3.94 2.04 4.23
N ILE A 18 -3.50 1.01 4.94
CA ILE A 18 -2.08 0.70 5.16
C ILE A 18 -1.36 0.51 3.81
N VAL A 19 -1.94 -0.25 2.88
CA VAL A 19 -1.40 -0.41 1.52
C VAL A 19 -1.26 0.92 0.80
N LYS A 20 -2.25 1.82 0.90
CA LYS A 20 -2.20 3.15 0.29
C LYS A 20 -1.11 4.02 0.92
N MET A 21 -0.97 3.98 2.24
CA MET A 21 -0.01 4.78 2.99
C MET A 21 1.43 4.36 2.70
N ILE A 22 1.72 3.06 2.70
CA ILE A 22 3.05 2.53 2.32
C ILE A 22 3.35 2.89 0.86
N ARG A 23 2.39 2.68 -0.05
CA ARG A 23 2.53 3.04 -1.47
C ARG A 23 2.90 4.52 -1.67
N LEU A 24 2.25 5.41 -0.91
CA LEU A 24 2.49 6.85 -0.95
C LEU A 24 3.85 7.22 -0.34
N HIS A 25 4.22 6.59 0.78
CA HIS A 25 5.53 6.77 1.41
C HIS A 25 6.67 6.41 0.46
N LEU A 26 6.62 5.20 -0.13
CA LEU A 26 7.63 4.75 -1.09
C LEU A 26 7.71 5.69 -2.30
N TYR A 27 6.56 6.13 -2.83
CA TYR A 27 6.51 7.06 -3.95
C TYR A 27 7.18 8.40 -3.65
N ASN A 28 6.84 9.01 -2.51
CA ASN A 28 7.35 10.32 -2.13
C ASN A 28 8.86 10.31 -1.88
N ASN A 29 9.43 9.14 -1.56
CA ASN A 29 10.87 8.93 -1.42
C ASN A 29 11.54 8.47 -2.72
N GLY A 30 10.81 8.39 -3.84
CA GLY A 30 11.36 7.94 -5.13
C GLY A 30 11.71 6.44 -5.17
N LEU A 31 11.19 5.65 -4.24
CA LEU A 31 11.46 4.22 -4.11
C LEU A 31 10.53 3.38 -4.99
N HIS A 32 10.97 2.15 -5.27
CA HIS A 32 10.10 1.15 -5.90
C HIS A 32 8.89 0.88 -5.02
N CYS A 33 7.72 0.82 -5.64
CA CYS A 33 6.43 0.88 -4.93
C CYS A 33 5.43 -0.15 -5.49
N GLY A 34 5.96 -1.25 -6.03
CA GLY A 34 5.18 -2.38 -6.50
C GLY A 34 4.66 -3.24 -5.34
N ALA A 35 3.72 -4.14 -5.65
CA ALA A 35 3.06 -4.98 -4.64
C ALA A 35 4.01 -5.80 -3.75
N ARG A 36 5.20 -6.17 -4.29
CA ARG A 36 6.23 -6.89 -3.53
C ARG A 36 6.84 -6.02 -2.43
N VAL A 37 7.31 -4.83 -2.78
CA VAL A 37 7.93 -3.90 -1.82
C VAL A 37 6.93 -3.51 -0.74
N ILE A 38 5.68 -3.23 -1.12
CA ILE A 38 4.62 -2.92 -0.14
C ILE A 38 4.40 -4.08 0.83
N ARG A 39 4.45 -5.33 0.34
CA ARG A 39 4.24 -6.49 1.21
C ARG A 39 5.41 -6.70 2.17
N GLU A 40 6.64 -6.44 1.72
CA GLU A 40 7.85 -6.49 2.54
C GLU A 40 7.77 -5.44 3.66
N ASP A 41 7.43 -4.18 3.35
CA ASP A 41 7.20 -3.13 4.37
C ASP A 41 6.08 -3.50 5.37
N MET A 42 4.97 -4.10 4.91
CA MET A 42 3.89 -4.56 5.80
C MET A 42 4.35 -5.69 6.74
N GLU A 43 5.24 -6.56 6.27
CA GLU A 43 5.81 -7.66 7.06
C GLU A 43 6.76 -7.12 8.14
N ASP A 44 7.62 -6.16 7.77
CA ASP A 44 8.53 -5.48 8.71
C ASP A 44 7.78 -4.71 9.81
N GLU A 45 6.66 -4.07 9.46
CA GLU A 45 5.76 -3.37 10.40
C GLU A 45 4.80 -4.32 11.15
N ASN A 46 4.94 -5.65 10.99
CA ASN A 46 4.11 -6.67 11.64
C ASN A 46 2.59 -6.51 11.40
N VAL A 47 2.21 -6.05 10.21
CA VAL A 47 0.80 -5.86 9.85
C VAL A 47 0.10 -7.20 9.64
N GLN A 48 -0.99 -7.44 10.37
CA GLN A 48 -1.82 -8.65 10.24
C GLN A 48 -3.30 -8.33 10.05
N PRO A 49 -4.01 -9.00 9.11
CA PRO A 49 -3.53 -10.07 8.26
C PRO A 49 -2.69 -9.55 7.09
N LEU A 50 -1.57 -10.22 6.80
CA LEU A 50 -0.71 -9.85 5.67
C LEU A 50 -1.37 -10.23 4.32
N PRO A 51 -1.76 -9.27 3.46
CA PRO A 51 -2.40 -9.57 2.19
C PRO A 51 -1.43 -10.22 1.19
N SER A 52 -1.97 -11.00 0.26
CA SER A 52 -1.19 -11.55 -0.87
C SER A 52 -0.81 -10.45 -1.86
N LEU A 53 0.25 -10.69 -2.65
CA LEU A 53 0.68 -9.79 -3.73
C LEU A 53 -0.46 -9.47 -4.71
N SER A 54 -1.31 -10.46 -5.02
CA SER A 54 -2.48 -10.28 -5.89
C SER A 54 -3.53 -9.35 -5.25
N THR A 55 -3.78 -9.49 -3.94
CA THR A 55 -4.69 -8.59 -3.22
C THR A 55 -4.15 -7.16 -3.20
N ILE A 56 -2.86 -6.97 -2.90
CA ILE A 56 -2.21 -5.65 -2.96
C ILE A 56 -2.34 -5.07 -4.37
N GLY A 57 -2.02 -5.84 -5.42
CA GLY A 57 -2.15 -5.41 -6.81
C GLY A 57 -3.58 -4.98 -7.18
N ARG A 58 -4.60 -5.72 -6.72
CA ARG A 58 -6.00 -5.34 -6.91
C ARG A 58 -6.37 -4.06 -6.16
N ILE A 59 -5.89 -3.87 -4.93
CA ILE A 59 -6.09 -2.62 -4.17
C ILE A 59 -5.50 -1.46 -4.96
N LEU A 60 -4.23 -1.55 -5.37
CA LEU A 60 -3.58 -0.51 -6.16
C LEU A 60 -4.36 -0.19 -7.45
N SER A 61 -4.79 -1.21 -8.19
CA SER A 61 -5.57 -1.03 -9.43
C SER A 61 -6.91 -0.35 -9.18
N ARG A 62 -7.68 -0.80 -8.18
CA ARG A 62 -8.99 -0.21 -7.83
C ARG A 62 -8.90 1.24 -7.39
N HIS A 63 -7.78 1.65 -6.81
CA HIS A 63 -7.55 3.01 -6.34
C HIS A 63 -6.69 3.87 -7.29
N GLY A 64 -6.40 3.40 -8.51
CA GLY A 64 -5.63 4.16 -9.50
C GLY A 64 -4.14 4.33 -9.17
N LEU A 65 -3.59 3.53 -8.24
CA LEU A 65 -2.21 3.63 -7.72
C LEU A 65 -1.19 2.75 -8.46
N THR A 66 -1.52 2.35 -9.69
CA THR A 66 -0.67 1.50 -10.55
C THR A 66 0.41 2.29 -11.29
N HIS A 67 0.31 3.61 -11.35
CA HIS A 67 1.30 4.44 -12.03
C HIS A 67 2.51 4.70 -11.14
N GLY A 68 3.72 4.38 -11.65
CA GLY A 68 4.99 4.65 -10.95
C GLY A 68 5.28 6.14 -10.70
N ARG A 69 4.53 7.03 -11.36
CA ARG A 69 4.42 8.46 -11.08
C ARG A 69 2.94 8.82 -10.96
N THR A 70 2.49 9.41 -9.86
CA THR A 70 1.26 10.20 -9.89
C THR A 70 1.54 11.49 -10.66
N GLY A 71 1.68 11.35 -11.98
CA GLY A 71 1.54 12.45 -12.92
C GLY A 71 0.15 12.34 -13.52
N VAL A 72 -0.74 13.24 -13.15
CA VAL A 72 -1.98 13.43 -13.91
C VAL A 72 -1.56 13.95 -15.28
N TYR A 73 -1.54 13.08 -16.29
CA TYR A 73 -1.61 13.56 -17.67
C TYR A 73 -3.09 13.79 -17.96
N ASN A 74 -3.50 15.06 -17.93
CA ASN A 74 -4.61 15.48 -18.78
C ASN A 74 -4.17 15.16 -20.21
N ASN A 75 -4.58 14.02 -20.74
CA ASN A 75 -4.51 13.77 -22.16
C ASN A 75 -5.82 14.31 -22.74
N PRO A 76 -5.85 15.51 -23.36
CA PRO A 76 -7.01 15.90 -24.13
C PRO A 76 -7.08 14.95 -25.33
N VAL A 77 -8.16 14.17 -25.38
CA VAL A 77 -8.66 13.59 -26.64
C VAL A 77 -9.29 14.70 -27.47
#